data_AF-F7JJP7-F1
#
_entry.id   AF-F7JJP7-F1
#
_cell.length_a   1.000
_cell.length_b   1.000
_cell.length_c   1.000
_cell.angle_alpha   90.00
_cell.angle_beta   90.00
_cell.angle_gamma   90.00
#
_symmetry.space_group_name_H-M   'P 1'
#
loop_
_entity.id
_entity.type
_entity.pdbx_description
1 polymer ?
#
loop_
_entity_poly.entity_id
_entity_poly.type
_entity_poly.pdbx_seq_one_letter_code
_entity_poly.pdbx_strand_id
1 'polypeptide(L)'
;MRGMEGKNYWRLRRFSLFYKYYAFVDTEEYLGDQLFIQQKVEVSFGKEFGKKGNDYLIIFCKVRKKDEKNFLKALDELEKKCC
;
A
#
# COMPACT_ATOMS: atom_id res chain seq x y z
N MET A 1 14.35 -7.94 -8.84
CA MET A 1 13.32 -7.52 -7.87
C MET A 1 13.01 -8.75 -7.04
N ARG A 2 13.32 -8.78 -5.73
CA ARG A 2 12.89 -9.90 -4.88
C ARG A 2 11.48 -9.59 -4.42
N GLY A 3 10.48 -10.17 -5.08
CA GLY A 3 9.18 -10.37 -4.44
C GLY A 3 9.42 -11.31 -3.26
N MET A 4 9.02 -10.90 -2.06
CA MET A 4 8.82 -11.86 -0.98
C MET A 4 7.50 -12.55 -1.32
N GLU A 5 7.53 -13.86 -1.55
CA GLU A 5 6.33 -14.66 -1.82
C GLU A 5 5.28 -14.40 -0.73
N GLY A 6 4.03 -14.12 -1.13
CA GLY A 6 2.92 -13.86 -0.21
C GLY A 6 2.92 -12.47 0.43
N LYS A 7 3.10 -11.40 -0.35
CA LYS A 7 2.79 -10.02 0.06
C LYS A 7 2.16 -9.25 -1.09
N ASN A 8 1.00 -8.62 -0.86
CA ASN A 8 0.26 -7.81 -1.85
C ASN A 8 0.83 -6.39 -2.06
N TYR A 9 2.12 -6.17 -1.78
CA TYR A 9 2.76 -4.88 -1.94
C TYR A 9 4.24 -4.97 -2.32
N TRP A 10 4.73 -3.90 -2.94
CA TRP A 10 6.10 -3.73 -3.38
C TRP A 10 6.70 -2.44 -2.85
N ARG A 11 7.89 -2.54 -2.24
CA ARG A 11 8.70 -1.36 -1.92
C ARG A 11 9.46 -0.91 -3.15
N LEU A 12 9.22 0.31 -3.59
CA LEU A 12 9.87 0.91 -4.76
C LEU A 12 11.22 1.53 -4.35
N ARG A 13 12.28 1.21 -5.10
CA ARG A 13 13.61 1.79 -4.88
C ARG A 13 13.64 3.21 -5.45
N ARG A 14 13.48 4.22 -4.59
CA ARG A 14 13.63 5.64 -4.91
C ARG A 14 14.34 6.36 -3.77
N PHE A 15 15.36 7.17 -4.10
CA PHE A 15 16.04 7.98 -3.10
C PHE A 15 15.12 9.11 -2.61
N SER A 16 15.00 9.25 -1.30
CA SER A 16 14.20 10.29 -0.65
C SER A 16 14.63 10.44 0.81
N LEU A 17 14.69 11.69 1.27
CA LEU A 17 15.10 12.05 2.63
C LEU A 17 14.05 11.67 3.67
N PHE A 18 12.77 11.94 3.40
CA PHE A 18 11.69 11.79 4.39
C PHE A 18 10.65 10.71 4.07
N TYR A 19 10.59 10.26 2.82
CA TYR A 19 9.55 9.34 2.35
C TYR A 19 10.11 8.00 1.87
N LYS A 20 9.26 6.97 1.95
CA LYS A 20 9.37 5.69 1.27
C LYS A 20 8.27 5.58 0.24
N TYR A 21 8.51 4.82 -0.82
CA TYR A 21 7.58 4.65 -1.93
C TYR A 21 7.15 3.20 -2.02
N TYR A 22 5.85 3.00 -2.21
CA TYR A 22 5.23 1.68 -2.30
C TYR A 22 4.24 1.62 -3.45
N ALA A 23 3.97 0.40 -3.89
CA ALA A 23 2.77 0.05 -4.62
C ALA A 23 2.09 -1.09 -3.87
N PHE A 24 0.78 -1.10 -3.73
CA PHE A 24 0.03 -2.20 -3.13
C PHE A 24 -1.22 -2.52 -3.95
N VAL A 25 -1.71 -3.74 -3.80
CA VAL A 25 -2.99 -4.16 -4.38
C VAL A 25 -4.09 -3.88 -3.36
N ASP A 26 -5.16 -3.23 -3.81
CA ASP A 26 -6.40 -3.02 -3.06
C ASP A 26 -7.59 -3.49 -3.91
N THR A 27 -8.79 -3.42 -3.35
CA THR A 27 -10.04 -3.60 -4.09
C THR A 27 -10.68 -2.26 -4.45
N GLU A 28 -11.66 -2.26 -5.35
CA GLU A 28 -12.46 -1.06 -5.67
C GLU A 28 -13.23 -0.48 -4.46
N GLU A 29 -13.31 -1.22 -3.34
CA GLU A 29 -13.89 -0.75 -2.08
C GLU A 29 -12.90 0.08 -1.23
N TYR A 30 -11.64 0.21 -1.66
CA TYR A 30 -10.58 0.97 -0.97
C TYR A 30 -10.42 0.56 0.50
N LEU A 31 -10.31 -0.75 0.76
CA LEU A 31 -10.17 -1.30 2.11
C LEU A 31 -8.87 -0.83 2.79
N GLY A 32 -7.83 -0.51 2.01
CA GLY A 32 -6.57 0.03 2.49
C GLY A 32 -6.75 1.36 3.22
N ASP A 33 -7.57 2.26 2.70
CA ASP A 33 -7.80 3.61 3.26
C ASP A 33 -8.33 3.53 4.70
N GLN A 34 -9.30 2.64 4.93
CA GLN A 34 -9.86 2.43 6.26
C GLN A 34 -8.81 1.92 7.24
N LEU A 35 -7.94 1.00 6.81
CA LEU A 35 -6.86 0.47 7.64
C LEU A 35 -5.80 1.55 7.94
N PHE A 36 -5.46 2.40 6.98
CA PHE A 36 -4.53 3.50 7.22
C PHE A 36 -5.08 4.52 8.21
N ILE A 37 -6.38 4.83 8.13
CA ILE A 37 -7.07 5.68 9.11
C ILE A 37 -7.01 5.05 10.51
N GLN A 38 -7.32 3.75 10.63
CA GLN A 38 -7.28 3.02 11.91
C GLN A 38 -5.88 3.01 12.53
N GLN A 39 -4.83 2.82 11.72
CA GLN A 39 -3.44 2.81 12.19
C GLN A 39 -2.82 4.23 12.27
N LYS A 40 -3.62 5.29 12.03
CA LYS A 40 -3.21 6.71 12.06
C LYS A 40 -2.01 7.01 11.16
N VAL A 41 -2.02 6.47 9.95
CA VAL A 41 -0.94 6.64 8.96
C VAL A 41 -1.36 7.68 7.93
N GLU A 42 -0.53 8.71 7.74
CA GLU A 42 -0.67 9.65 6.63
C GLU A 42 -0.06 9.03 5.37
N VAL A 43 -0.91 8.63 4.42
CA VAL A 43 -0.50 8.08 3.12
C VAL A 43 -0.78 9.11 2.05
N SER A 44 0.22 9.40 1.21
CA SER A 44 0.03 10.24 0.03
C SER A 44 -0.06 9.35 -1.20
N PHE A 45 -1.27 9.27 -1.75
CA PHE A 45 -1.57 8.49 -2.94
C PHE A 45 -1.05 9.19 -4.20
N GLY A 46 -0.67 8.36 -5.17
CA GLY A 46 -0.12 8.75 -6.46
C GLY A 46 -1.01 8.24 -7.59
N LYS A 47 -0.41 7.52 -8.54
CA LYS A 47 -1.16 6.88 -9.63
C LYS A 47 -1.84 5.61 -9.14
N GLU A 48 -3.00 5.33 -9.68
CA GLU A 48 -3.71 4.06 -9.53
C GLU A 48 -3.92 3.42 -10.90
N PHE A 49 -3.96 2.09 -10.92
CA PHE A 49 -4.18 1.32 -12.14
C PHE A 49 -5.17 0.20 -11.85
N GLY A 50 -6.36 0.30 -12.44
CA GLY A 50 -7.37 -0.75 -12.47
C GLY A 50 -7.56 -1.28 -13.88
N LYS A 51 -7.92 -2.56 -14.01
CA LYS A 51 -8.32 -3.16 -15.29
C LYS A 51 -9.84 -3.30 -15.29
N LYS A 52 -10.51 -2.78 -16.32
CA LYS A 52 -11.97 -2.90 -16.46
C LYS A 52 -12.40 -4.38 -16.40
N GLY A 53 -13.26 -4.72 -15.44
CA GLY A 53 -13.72 -6.09 -15.18
C GLY A 53 -12.85 -6.90 -14.20
N ASN A 54 -11.98 -6.24 -13.44
CA ASN A 54 -11.24 -6.83 -12.33
C ASN A 54 -11.37 -5.92 -11.11
N ASP A 55 -11.75 -6.49 -9.97
CA ASP A 55 -12.02 -5.74 -8.73
C ASP A 55 -10.74 -5.27 -8.02
N TYR A 56 -9.55 -5.60 -8.55
CA TYR A 56 -8.26 -5.23 -7.98
C TYR A 56 -7.66 -3.97 -8.61
N LEU A 57 -7.14 -3.10 -7.74
CA LEU A 57 -6.43 -1.87 -8.07
C LEU A 57 -4.97 -1.95 -7.63
N ILE A 58 -4.04 -1.51 -8.47
CA ILE A 58 -2.65 -1.24 -8.04
C ILE A 58 -2.53 0.23 -7.69
N ILE A 59 -2.31 0.52 -6.41
CA ILE A 59 -2.23 1.88 -5.87
C ILE A 59 -0.77 2.21 -5.56
N PHE A 60 -0.24 3.26 -6.18
CA PHE A 60 1.08 3.80 -5.86
C PHE A 60 0.95 4.84 -4.76
N CYS A 61 1.85 4.81 -3.77
CA CYS A 61 1.84 5.78 -2.69
C CYS A 61 3.25 6.11 -2.17
N LYS A 62 3.31 7.16 -1.35
CA LYS A 62 4.45 7.47 -0.50
C LYS A 62 4.00 7.65 0.94
N VAL A 63 4.84 7.18 1.86
CA VAL A 63 4.63 7.28 3.30
C VAL A 63 5.86 7.92 3.95
N ARG A 64 5.67 8.69 5.02
CA ARG A 64 6.79 9.23 5.79
C ARG A 64 7.54 8.07 6.46
N LYS A 65 8.87 8.15 6.52
CA LYS A 65 9.72 7.12 7.14
C LYS A 65 9.34 6.82 8.60
N LYS A 66 8.89 7.83 9.34
CA LYS A 66 8.43 7.68 10.73
C LYS A 66 7.17 6.81 10.86
N ASP A 67 6.33 6.79 9.81
CA ASP A 67 5.04 6.09 9.80
C ASP A 67 5.13 4.73 9.07
N GLU A 68 6.31 4.38 8.52
CA GLU A 68 6.55 3.14 7.74
C GLU A 68 6.14 1.88 8.52
N LYS A 69 6.41 1.82 9.83
CA LYS A 69 6.05 0.66 10.65
C LYS A 69 4.53 0.44 10.74
N ASN A 70 3.77 1.50 10.98
CA ASN A 70 2.31 1.44 11.08
C ASN A 70 1.68 1.19 9.71
N PHE A 71 2.28 1.75 8.65
CA PHE A 71 1.88 1.48 7.27
C PHE A 71 2.04 0.01 6.89
N LEU A 72 3.19 -0.61 7.20
CA LEU A 72 3.41 -2.03 6.93
C LEU A 72 2.44 -2.92 7.73
N LYS A 73 2.10 -2.52 8.97
CA LYS A 73 1.08 -3.22 9.75
C LYS A 73 -0.31 -3.15 9.09
N ALA A 74 -0.70 -1.98 8.58
CA ALA A 74 -1.95 -1.83 7.83
C ALA A 74 -1.97 -2.70 6.56
N LEU A 75 -0.85 -2.79 5.83
CA LEU A 75 -0.73 -3.66 4.66
C LEU A 75 -0.82 -5.14 5.00
N ASP A 76 -0.20 -5.58 6.10
CA ASP A 76 -0.32 -6.97 6.57
C ASP A 76 -1.76 -7.28 7.07
N GLU A 77 -2.51 -6.28 7.55
CA GLU A 77 -3.95 -6.42 7.86
C GLU A 77 -4.83 -6.45 6.60
N LEU A 78 -4.46 -5.67 5.57
CA LEU A 78 -5.14 -5.66 4.27
C LEU A 78 -5.03 -7.02 3.59
N GLU A 79 -3.84 -7.61 3.60
CA GLU A 79 -3.60 -8.94 3.02
C GLU A 79 -4.48 -10.02 3.64
N LYS A 80 -4.73 -9.97 4.96
CA LYS A 80 -5.61 -10.91 5.68
C LYS A 80 -7.10 -10.71 5.39
N LYS A 81 -7.49 -9.59 4.78
CA LYS A 81 -8.88 -9.31 4.41
C LYS A 81 -9.16 -9.62 2.94
N CYS A 82 -8.14 -9.56 2.09
CA CYS A 82 -8.25 -9.86 0.66
C CYS A 82 -8.01 -11.35 0.31
N CYS A 83 -7.55 -12.17 1.26
CA CYS A 83 -7.41 -13.62 1.17
C CYS A 83 -8.19 -14.30 2.30
#